data_AF-A0A380FJP6-F1
#
_entry.id   AF-A0A380FJP6-F1
#
_cell.length_a   1.000
_cell.length_b   1.000
_cell.length_c   1.000
_cell.angle_alpha   90.00
_cell.angle_beta   90.00
_cell.angle_gamma   90.00
#
_symmetry.space_group_name_H-M   'P 1'
#
loop_
_entity.id
_entity.type
_entity.pdbx_description
1 polymer ?
#
loop_
_entity_poly.entity_id
_entity_poly.type
_entity_poly.pdbx_seq_one_letter_code
_entity_poly.pdbx_strand_id
1 'polypeptide(L)' 'MIQQETRLKVADNSGAREVLTIKVLGGSGRKTANIGDVIVVSVKKCYTRWRWSKKVKLLKLL' A
#
# COMPACT_ATOMS: atom_id res chain seq x y z
N MET A 1 -12.48 -3.57 -4.25
CA MET A 1 -11.62 -4.61 -4.86
C MET A 1 -10.29 -3.99 -5.26
N ILE A 2 -9.20 -4.45 -4.64
CA ILE A 2 -7.82 -4.01 -4.87
C ILE A 2 -6.99 -5.24 -5.18
N GLN A 3 -6.12 -5.17 -6.18
CA GLN A 3 -5.28 -6.30 -6.60
C GLN A 3 -3.80 -5.90 -6.68
N GLN A 4 -2.95 -6.86 -6.98
CA GLN A 4 -1.54 -6.59 -7.29
C GLN A 4 -1.42 -5.49 -8.36
N GLU A 5 -0.39 -4.66 -8.21
CA GLU A 5 -0.09 -3.53 -9.10
C GLU A 5 -1.10 -2.38 -9.11
N THR A 6 -2.12 -2.43 -8.24
CA THR A 6 -3.04 -1.31 -8.06
C THR A 6 -2.34 -0.14 -7.37
N ARG A 7 -2.51 1.08 -7.91
CA ARG A 7 -2.07 2.33 -7.28
C ARG A 7 -3.14 2.87 -6.35
N LEU A 8 -2.75 3.20 -5.13
CA LEU A 8 -3.65 3.74 -4.11
C LEU A 8 -3.14 5.09 -3.61
N LYS A 9 -4.09 5.99 -3.34
CA LYS A 9 -3.82 7.22 -2.59
C LYS A 9 -3.79 6.89 -1.11
N VAL A 10 -2.87 7.52 -0.40
CA VAL A 10 -2.73 7.35 1.05
C VAL A 10 -3.56 8.41 1.75
N ALA A 11 -4.39 7.98 2.72
CA ALA A 11 -5.30 8.83 3.48
C ALA A 11 -4.83 9.02 4.94
N ASP A 12 -3.56 8.77 5.23
CA ASP A 12 -2.96 8.96 6.55
C ASP A 12 -1.99 10.15 6.58
N ASN A 13 -1.45 10.44 7.75
CA ASN A 13 -0.44 11.46 7.99
C ASN A 13 1.00 10.91 7.94
N SER A 14 1.22 9.73 7.34
CA SER A 14 2.56 9.09 7.27
C SER A 14 3.53 9.78 6.30
N GLY A 15 3.03 10.74 5.51
CA GLY A 15 3.78 11.47 4.51
C GLY A 15 3.80 10.80 3.12
N ALA A 16 3.44 9.52 3.01
CA ALA A 16 3.21 8.89 1.72
C ALA A 16 1.99 9.50 1.02
N ARG A 17 2.05 9.67 -0.31
CA ARG A 17 0.95 10.19 -1.13
C ARG A 17 0.36 9.11 -2.01
N GLU A 18 1.23 8.31 -2.62
CA GLU A 18 0.85 7.22 -3.51
C GLU A 18 1.67 5.97 -3.22
N VAL A 19 0.97 4.84 -3.21
CA VAL A 19 1.55 3.52 -3.02
C VAL A 19 1.13 2.57 -4.14
N LEU A 20 1.96 1.56 -4.39
CA LEU A 20 1.66 0.45 -5.29
C LEU A 20 1.47 -0.82 -4.47
N THR A 21 0.40 -1.55 -4.71
CA THR A 21 0.12 -2.84 -4.07
C THR A 21 1.05 -3.92 -4.63
N ILE A 22 1.83 -4.56 -3.74
CA ILE A 22 2.75 -5.65 -4.08
C ILE A 22 2.11 -7.01 -3.79
N LYS A 23 1.36 -7.14 -2.71
CA LYS A 23 0.75 -8.42 -2.30
C LYS A 23 -0.45 -8.19 -1.41
N VAL A 24 -1.49 -8.99 -1.60
CA VAL A 24 -2.65 -9.06 -0.68
C VAL A 24 -2.39 -10.12 0.37
N LEU A 25 -2.69 -9.82 1.64
CA LEU A 25 -2.57 -10.79 2.74
C LEU A 25 -3.95 -11.37 3.11
N GLY A 26 -3.94 -12.53 3.78
CA GLY A 26 -5.14 -13.20 4.27
C GLY A 26 -5.37 -14.61 3.71
N GLY A 27 -4.33 -15.45 3.67
CA GLY A 27 -4.42 -16.85 3.27
C GLY A 27 -3.74 -17.18 1.95
N SER A 28 -3.68 -18.47 1.62
CA SER A 28 -3.05 -18.95 0.38
C SER A 28 -3.94 -18.66 -0.83
N GLY A 29 -3.35 -18.15 -1.92
CA GLY A 29 -4.06 -17.90 -3.18
C GLY A 29 -4.97 -16.66 -3.24
N ARG A 30 -5.00 -15.82 -2.20
CA ARG A 30 -5.83 -14.60 -2.20
C ARG A 30 -5.28 -13.56 -3.19
N LYS A 31 -6.10 -13.17 -4.17
CA LYS A 31 -5.74 -12.24 -5.25
C LYS A 31 -6.26 -10.82 -5.06
N THR A 32 -7.33 -10.65 -4.29
CA THR A 32 -8.02 -9.37 -4.12
C THR A 32 -8.24 -9.02 -2.65
N ALA A 33 -8.12 -7.73 -2.37
CA ALA A 33 -8.36 -7.11 -1.08
C ALA A 33 -9.59 -6.18 -1.13
N ASN A 34 -10.27 -6.06 0.00
CA ASN A 34 -11.36 -5.13 0.26
C ASN A 34 -11.06 -4.34 1.55
N ILE A 35 -11.98 -3.45 1.93
CA ILE A 35 -11.88 -2.67 3.16
C ILE A 35 -11.71 -3.62 4.36
N GLY A 36 -10.79 -3.29 5.27
CA GLY A 36 -10.43 -4.08 6.44
C GLY A 36 -9.23 -5.01 6.23
N ASP A 37 -8.87 -5.34 4.99
CA ASP A 37 -7.76 -6.24 4.70
C ASP A 37 -6.40 -5.56 4.83
N VAL A 38 -5.37 -6.38 5.09
CA VAL A 38 -3.98 -5.91 5.12
C VAL A 38 -3.30 -6.26 3.80
N ILE A 39 -2.60 -5.29 3.24
CA ILE A 39 -1.84 -5.42 2.00
C ILE A 39 -0.40 -4.96 2.19
N VAL A 40 0.52 -5.54 1.42
CA VAL A 40 1.91 -5.11 1.31
C VAL A 40 2.02 -4.13 0.16
N VAL A 41 2.58 -2.95 0.43
CA VAL A 41 2.67 -1.85 -0.54
C VAL A 41 4.08 -1.27 -0.62
N SER A 42 4.42 -0.68 -1.76
CA SER A 42 5.64 0.12 -1.95
C SER A 42 5.27 1.59 -2.14
N VAL A 43 5.94 2.48 -1.41
CA VAL A 43 5.74 3.94 -1.56
C VAL A 43 6.35 4.41 -2.89
N LYS A 44 5.54 5.13 -3.68
CA LYS A 44 5.92 5.64 -4.99
C LYS A 44 6.02 7.16 -5.02
N LYS A 45 5.25 7.85 -4.18
CA LYS A 45 5.30 9.31 -4.01
C LYS A 45 5.12 9.67 -2.54
N CYS A 46 5.84 10.68 -2.08
CA CYS A 46 5.84 11.16 -0.69
C CYS A 46 5.92 12.70 -0.68
N TYR A 47 5.43 13.35 0.38
CA TYR A 47 5.74 14.76 0.65
C TYR A 47 7.25 14.88 0.89
N THR A 48 7.96 15.54 -0.03
CA THR A 48 9.43 15.56 -0.07
C THR A 48 10.00 16.47 1.03
N ARG A 49 10.87 15.90 1.88
CA ARG A 49 11.83 16.60 2.78
C ARG A 49 12.96 15.67 3.22
N TRP A 50 12.68 14.37 3.35
CA TRP A 50 13.66 13.32 3.62
C TRP A 50 13.65 12.29 2.49
N ARG A 51 14.82 11.77 2.14
CA ARG A 51 15.02 10.76 1.09
C ARG A 51 14.40 9.43 1.53
N TRP A 52 13.13 9.24 1.21
CA TRP A 52 12.45 7.97 1.40
C TRP A 52 12.98 6.96 0.39
N SER A 53 13.89 6.09 0.82
CA SER A 53 14.24 4.88 0.08
C SER A 53 12.97 4.04 -0.12
N LYS A 54 12.79 3.46 -1.31
CA LYS A 54 11.62 2.65 -1.71
C LYS A 54 11.32 1.53 -0.69
N LYS A 55 10.62 1.85 0.39
CA LYS A 55 10.33 0.94 1.50
C LYS A 55 9.02 0.20 1.23
N VAL A 56 9.04 -1.09 1.55
CA VAL A 56 7.87 -1.95 1.59
C VAL A 56 7.20 -1.76 2.95
N LYS A 57 5.89 -1.52 2.96
CA LYS A 57 5.09 -1.32 4.17
C LYS A 57 3.84 -2.18 4.17
N LEU A 58 3.35 -2.50 5.37
CA LEU A 58 2.02 -3.06 5.57
C LEU A 58 1.02 -1.91 5.69
N LEU A 59 -0.06 -1.98 4.93
CA LEU A 59 -1.17 -1.04 4.97
C LEU A 59 -2.46 -1.81 5.22
N LYS A 60 -3.22 -1.39 6.24
CA LYS A 60 -4.58 -1.87 6.44
C LYS A 60 -5.52 -0.95 5.66
N LEU A 61 -6.39 -1.54 4.85
CA LEU A 61 -7.42 -0.82 4.12
C LEU A 61 -8.49 -0.41 5.12
N LEU A 62 -8.81 0.87 5.18
CA LEU A 62 -9.86 1.46 6.00
C LEU A 62 -10.78 2.29 5.10
#